data_AF-A0A658NFZ3-F1
#
_entry.id   AF-A0A658NFZ3-F1
#
_cell.length_a   1.000
_cell.length_b   1.000
_cell.length_c   1.000
_cell.angle_alpha   90.00
_cell.angle_beta   90.00
_cell.angle_gamma   90.00
#
_symmetry.space_group_name_H-M   'P 1'
#
loop_
_entity.id
_entity.type
_entity.pdbx_description
1 polymer ?
#
loop_
_entity_poly.entity_id
_entity_poly.type
_entity_poly.pdbx_seq_one_letter_code
_entity_poly.pdbx_strand_id
1 'polypeptide(L)' 'EPGGADEIGAFCERNYGVGFPMFGKIDVNGGDAHPLYAWLTAQAPGLLGSEAIKWNFTKFLVRRDGSVFKRYAPQTS' A
#
# COMPACT_ATOMS: atom_id res chain seq x y z
N GLU A 1 14.77 -4.78 3.96
CA GLU A 1 15.73 -5.48 3.08
C GLU A 1 16.72 -4.48 2.51
N PRO A 2 17.99 -4.85 2.33
CA PRO A 2 18.98 -4.00 1.68
C PRO A 2 18.85 -4.18 0.16
N GLY A 3 18.46 -3.12 -0.54
CA GLY A 3 18.39 -3.10 -2.00
C GLY A 3 17.80 -1.77 -2.43
N GLY A 4 18.50 -1.06 -3.32
CA GLY A 4 18.05 0.25 -3.81
C GLY A 4 16.72 0.14 -4.55
N ALA A 5 16.00 1.26 -4.71
CA ALA A 5 14.70 1.29 -5.40
C ALA A 5 14.74 0.62 -6.79
N ASP A 6 15.87 0.73 -7.49
CA ASP A 6 16.09 0.14 -8.82
C ASP A 6 16.21 -1.40 -8.78
N GLU A 7 16.80 -1.96 -7.72
CA GLU A 7 16.87 -3.42 -7.53
C GLU A 7 15.50 -4.01 -7.20
N ILE A 8 14.65 -3.25 -6.51
CA ILE A 8 13.28 -3.67 -6.16
C ILE A 8 12.41 -3.75 -7.42
N GLY A 9 12.49 -2.76 -8.33
CA GLY A 9 11.72 -2.76 -9.57
C GLY A 9 12.02 -3.98 -10.46
N ALA A 10 13.30 -4.22 -10.74
CA ALA A 10 13.74 -5.35 -11.55
C ALA A 10 13.51 -6.72 -10.87
N PHE A 11 13.52 -6.79 -9.53
CA PHE A 11 13.16 -8.00 -8.79
C PHE A 11 11.64 -8.26 -8.84
N CYS A 12 10.81 -7.22 -8.76
CA CYS A 12 9.36 -7.37 -8.75
C CYS A 12 8.77 -7.78 -10.11
N GLU A 13 9.20 -7.15 -11.20
CA GLU A 13 8.78 -7.56 -12.57
C GLU A 13 9.17 -9.00 -12.87
N ARG A 14 10.40 -9.38 -12.49
CA ARG A 14 10.99 -10.69 -12.81
C ARG A 14 10.44 -11.83 -11.95
N ASN A 15 10.03 -11.58 -10.70
CA ASN A 15 9.57 -12.63 -9.78
C ASN A 15 8.05 -12.65 -9.54
N TYR A 16 7.33 -11.54 -9.73
CA TYR A 16 5.90 -11.45 -9.45
C TYR A 16 5.03 -11.17 -10.68
N GLY A 17 5.63 -10.98 -11.87
CA GLY A 17 4.89 -10.80 -13.13
C GLY A 17 4.02 -9.54 -13.14
N VAL A 18 4.36 -8.55 -12.32
CA VAL A 18 3.56 -7.33 -12.16
C VAL A 18 3.82 -6.38 -13.34
N GLY A 19 2.81 -6.16 -14.18
CA GLY A 19 2.88 -5.22 -15.32
C GLY A 19 2.59 -3.77 -14.95
N PHE A 20 2.68 -3.41 -13.67
CA PHE A 20 2.33 -2.09 -13.14
C PHE A 20 3.52 -1.43 -12.44
N PRO A 21 3.59 -0.08 -12.46
CA PRO A 21 4.71 0.64 -11.88
C PRO A 21 4.81 0.42 -10.38
N MET A 22 6.02 0.13 -9.92
CA MET A 22 6.37 0.08 -8.51
C MET A 22 6.99 1.42 -8.10
N PHE A 23 6.53 1.95 -6.98
CA PHE A 23 7.08 3.19 -6.42
C PHE A 23 8.27 2.90 -5.50
N GLY A 24 9.05 3.94 -5.22
CA GLY A 24 10.10 3.87 -4.20
C GLY A 24 9.55 3.53 -2.82
N LYS A 25 10.43 3.01 -1.94
CA LYS A 25 10.06 2.65 -0.57
C LYS A 25 9.63 3.90 0.21
N ILE A 26 8.50 3.81 0.90
CA ILE A 26 7.95 4.84 1.77
C ILE A 26 7.43 4.22 3.07
N ASP A 27 7.32 5.05 4.10
CA ASP A 27 6.65 4.66 5.35
C ASP A 27 5.13 4.82 5.20
N VAL A 28 4.39 3.83 5.68
CA VAL A 28 2.92 3.78 5.57
C VAL A 28 2.22 3.93 6.93
N ASN A 29 2.98 3.94 8.02
CA ASN A 29 2.52 4.10 9.40
C ASN A 29 3.47 5.04 10.15
N GLY A 30 3.02 5.62 11.26
CA GLY A 30 3.84 6.49 12.11
C GLY A 30 3.80 7.96 11.70
N GLY A 31 4.62 8.79 12.38
CA GLY A 31 4.64 10.24 12.17
C GLY A 31 5.16 10.67 10.80
N ASP A 32 6.03 9.85 10.19
CA ASP A 32 6.60 10.10 8.86
C ASP A 32 5.85 9.35 7.74
N ALA A 33 4.65 8.83 8.04
CA ALA A 33 3.84 8.14 7.05
C ALA A 33 3.56 9.06 5.85
N HIS A 34 3.72 8.51 4.64
CA HIS A 34 3.46 9.26 3.42
C HIS A 34 2.01 9.78 3.41
N PRO A 35 1.75 11.05 3.03
CA PRO A 35 0.42 11.67 3.13
C PRO A 35 -0.70 10.89 2.46
N LEU A 36 -0.41 10.24 1.32
CA LEU A 36 -1.35 9.35 0.65
C LEU A 36 -1.86 8.23 1.57
N TYR A 37 -0.97 7.57 2.31
CA TYR A 37 -1.34 6.45 3.16
C TYR A 37 -2.08 6.92 4.42
N ALA A 38 -1.67 8.04 5.02
CA ALA A 38 -2.42 8.66 6.11
C ALA A 38 -3.87 8.98 5.69
N TRP A 39 -4.04 9.55 4.50
CA TRP A 39 -5.36 9.83 3.94
C TRP A 39 -6.16 8.55 3.65
N LEU A 40 -5.56 7.54 3.01
CA LEU A 40 -6.23 6.27 2.72
C LEU A 40 -6.72 5.55 3.98
N THR A 41 -5.92 5.55 5.04
CA THR A 41 -6.27 4.87 6.30
C THR A 41 -7.35 5.59 7.08
N ALA A 42 -7.41 6.92 7.01
CA ALA A 42 -8.50 7.71 7.58
C ALA A 42 -9.81 7.51 6.81
N GLN A 43 -9.76 7.43 5.48
CA GLN A 43 -10.93 7.21 4.63
C GLN A 43 -11.51 5.79 4.73
N ALA A 44 -10.66 4.78 4.95
CA ALA A 44 -11.05 3.39 5.08
C ALA A 44 -10.30 2.71 6.24
N PRO A 45 -10.73 2.95 7.49
CA PRO A 45 -10.10 2.34 8.65
C PRO A 45 -10.32 0.83 8.65
N GLY A 46 -9.38 0.12 9.26
CA GLY A 46 -9.44 -1.32 9.46
C GLY A 46 -10.39 -1.72 10.60
N LEU A 47 -10.20 -2.95 11.09
CA LEU A 47 -11.01 -3.52 12.16
C LEU A 47 -10.96 -2.62 13.41
N LEU A 48 -12.12 -2.41 14.04
CA LEU A 48 -12.29 -1.55 15.23
C LEU A 48 -11.80 -0.10 15.02
N GLY A 49 -11.89 0.43 13.79
CA GLY A 49 -11.47 1.79 13.50
C GLY A 49 -9.95 1.98 13.41
N SER A 50 -9.16 0.90 13.40
CA SER A 50 -7.71 1.01 13.36
C SER A 50 -7.22 1.52 12.01
N GLU A 51 -6.56 2.68 12.01
CA GLU A 51 -5.98 3.24 10.80
C GLU A 51 -4.71 2.48 10.38
N ALA A 52 -3.91 2.01 11.33
CA ALA A 52 -2.64 1.34 11.08
C ALA A 52 -2.73 0.18 10.07
N ILE A 53 -1.79 0.15 9.12
CA ILE A 53 -1.56 -0.96 8.20
C ILE A 53 -0.79 -2.04 8.94
N LYS A 54 -1.50 -3.12 9.31
CA LYS A 54 -0.99 -4.17 10.21
C LYS A 54 0.02 -5.11 9.56
N TRP A 55 -0.03 -5.27 8.24
CA TRP A 55 0.81 -6.23 7.54
C TRP A 55 0.97 -5.89 6.05
N ASN A 56 1.98 -6.51 5.44
CA ASN A 56 2.27 -6.44 4.02
C ASN A 56 1.06 -6.90 3.18
N PHE A 57 0.95 -6.37 1.95
CA PHE A 57 -0.14 -6.65 1.02
C PHE A 57 -1.55 -6.20 1.47
N THR A 58 -1.63 -5.14 2.29
CA THR A 58 -2.89 -4.40 2.48
C THR A 58 -3.20 -3.60 1.21
N LYS A 59 -4.45 -3.67 0.73
CA LYS A 59 -4.85 -3.10 -0.57
C LYS A 59 -5.96 -2.08 -0.37
N PHE A 60 -5.95 -1.01 -1.17
CA PHE A 60 -7.01 -0.01 -1.20
C PHE A 60 -7.56 0.06 -2.63
N LEU A 61 -8.87 -0.08 -2.77
CA LEU A 61 -9.55 0.15 -4.03
C LEU A 61 -10.07 1.58 -4.06
N VAL A 62 -9.57 2.37 -5.00
CA VAL A 62 -9.94 3.77 -5.22
C VAL A 62 -10.78 3.85 -6.50
N ARG A 63 -11.89 4.59 -6.44
CA ARG A 63 -12.77 4.82 -7.60
C ARG A 63 -12.16 5.84 -8.55
N ARG A 64 -12.72 5.91 -9.77
CA ARG A 64 -12.31 6.90 -10.78
C ARG A 64 -12.49 8.36 -10.37
N ASP A 65 -13.41 8.64 -9.45
CA ASP A 65 -13.63 9.98 -8.88
C ASP A 65 -12.65 10.33 -7.74
N GLY A 66 -11.72 9.44 -7.42
CA GLY A 66 -10.76 9.61 -6.34
C GLY A 66 -11.26 9.17 -4.96
N SER A 67 -12.52 8.75 -4.81
CA SER A 67 -13.03 8.26 -3.51
C SER A 67 -12.51 6.85 -3.18
N VAL A 68 -12.22 6.60 -1.90
CA VAL A 68 -11.86 5.25 -1.43
C VAL A 68 -13.12 4.39 -1.39
N PHE A 69 -13.13 3.29 -2.14
CA PHE A 69 -14.22 2.32 -2.12
C PHE A 69 -14.10 1.38 -0.93
N LYS A 70 -12.94 0.72 -0.79
CA LYS A 70 -12.74 -0.33 0.20
C LYS A 70 -11.27 -0.60 0.47
N ARG A 71 -10.96 -0.96 1.72
CA ARG A 71 -9.70 -1.55 2.17
C ARG A 71 -9.84 -3.07 2.25
N TYR A 72 -8.84 -3.79 1.76
CA TYR A 72 -8.77 -5.26 1.79
C TYR A 72 -7.59 -5.71 2.63
N ALA A 73 -7.84 -6.72 3.48
CA ALA A 73 -6.81 -7.35 4.29
C ALA A 73 -5.87 -8.21 3.42
N PRO A 74 -4.66 -8.54 3.90
CA PRO A 74 -3.68 -9.32 3.16
C PRO A 74 -4.23 -10.64 2.58
N GLN A 75 -5.07 -11.34 3.35
CA GLN A 75 -5.61 -12.67 3.01
C GLN A 75 -6.85 -12.64 2.11
N THR A 76 -7.32 -11.47 1.69
CA THR A 76 -8.41 -11.40 0.72
C THR A 76 -7.81 -11.47 -0.68
N SER A 77 -8.05 -12.60 -1.36
CA SER A 77 -7.85 -12.79 -2.79
C SER A 77 -8.92 -12.06 -3.60
#